data_AF-A0A959WCG3-F1
#
_entry.id   AF-A0A959WCG3-F1
#
_cell.length_a   1.000
_cell.length_b   1.000
_cell.length_c   1.000
_cell.angle_alpha   90.00
_cell.angle_beta   90.00
_cell.angle_gamma   90.00
#
_symmetry.space_group_name_H-M   'P 1'
#
loop_
_entity.id
_entity.type
_entity.pdbx_description
1 polymer ?
#
loop_
_entity_poly.entity_id
_entity_poly.type
_entity_poly.pdbx_seq_one_letter_code
_entity_poly.pdbx_strand_id
1 'polypeptide(L)'
;MFGDPDELRQRMQEMADQMQSSQEVAWADNAIRLAVEMTVASIGRLNLTGTSDEQAMQVRDAIRVVFPEAVTLVREARQGLR
;
A
#
# COMPACT_ATOMS: atom_id res chain seq x y z
N MET A 1 -38.66 -26.67 -3.54
CA MET A 1 -37.36 -26.66 -2.82
C MET A 1 -36.22 -26.43 -3.80
N PHE A 2 -36.22 -25.27 -4.45
CA PHE A 2 -35.07 -24.66 -5.10
C PHE A 2 -35.32 -23.17 -4.86
N GLY A 3 -34.44 -22.50 -4.11
CA GLY A 3 -34.67 -21.15 -3.60
C GLY A 3 -34.97 -20.16 -4.74
N ASP A 4 -35.86 -19.22 -4.45
CA ASP A 4 -36.40 -18.30 -5.45
C ASP A 4 -35.27 -17.50 -6.13
N PRO A 5 -35.37 -17.22 -7.43
CA PRO A 5 -34.32 -16.52 -8.20
C PRO A 5 -33.97 -15.13 -7.63
N ASP A 6 -34.82 -14.55 -6.79
CA ASP A 6 -34.55 -13.30 -6.07
C ASP A 6 -33.62 -13.48 -4.87
N GLU A 7 -33.74 -14.57 -4.11
CA GLU A 7 -32.81 -14.89 -3.02
C GLU A 7 -31.40 -15.18 -3.55
N LEU A 8 -31.30 -15.87 -4.70
CA LEU A 8 -30.02 -16.08 -5.38
C LEU A 8 -29.40 -14.77 -5.84
N ARG A 9 -30.20 -13.84 -6.39
CA ARG A 9 -29.71 -12.51 -6.79
C ARG A 9 -29.24 -11.69 -5.59
N GLN A 10 -29.98 -11.71 -4.49
CA GLN A 10 -29.63 -11.01 -3.26
C GLN A 10 -28.33 -11.56 -2.66
N ARG A 11 -28.17 -12.90 -2.57
CA ARG A 11 -26.91 -13.52 -2.14
C ARG A 11 -25.74 -13.19 -3.06
N MET A 12 -25.96 -13.15 -4.37
CA MET A 12 -24.91 -12.80 -5.33
C MET A 12 -24.49 -11.33 -5.21
N GLN A 13 -25.41 -10.42 -4.92
CA GLN A 13 -25.09 -9.01 -4.62
C GLN A 13 -24.31 -8.87 -3.31
N GLU A 14 -24.75 -9.51 -2.23
CA GLU A 14 -24.02 -9.52 -0.95
C GLU A 14 -22.61 -10.12 -1.09
N MET A 15 -22.47 -11.17 -1.89
CA MET A 15 -21.18 -11.78 -2.19
C MET A 15 -20.30 -10.85 -3.05
N ALA A 16 -20.87 -10.15 -4.03
CA ALA A 16 -20.16 -9.17 -4.85
C ALA A 16 -19.64 -7.99 -4.00
N ASP A 17 -20.45 -7.44 -3.09
CA ASP A 17 -20.05 -6.37 -2.18
C ASP A 17 -18.95 -6.83 -1.21
N GLN A 18 -19.03 -8.06 -0.71
CA GLN A 18 -18.00 -8.64 0.16
C GLN A 18 -16.69 -8.90 -0.59
N MET A 19 -16.76 -9.31 -1.86
CA MET A 19 -15.59 -9.49 -2.71
C MET A 19 -14.94 -8.16 -3.08
N GLN A 20 -15.73 -7.11 -3.34
CA GLN A 20 -15.22 -5.78 -3.66
C GLN A 20 -14.53 -5.14 -2.45
N SER A 21 -15.14 -5.21 -1.27
CA SER A 21 -14.53 -4.71 -0.03
C SER A 21 -13.23 -5.45 0.32
N SER A 22 -13.17 -6.77 0.13
CA SER A 22 -11.94 -7.55 0.34
C SER A 22 -10.82 -7.15 -0.63
N GLN A 23 -11.15 -6.85 -1.89
CA GLN A 23 -10.17 -6.36 -2.87
C GLN A 23 -9.61 -4.99 -2.51
N GLU A 24 -10.43 -4.08 -1.96
CA GLU A 24 -9.95 -2.75 -1.52
C GLU A 24 -8.92 -2.85 -0.39
N VAL A 25 -9.11 -3.78 0.55
CA VAL A 25 -8.18 -4.01 1.68
C VAL A 25 -6.87 -4.66 1.19
N ALA A 26 -6.97 -5.73 0.40
CA ALA A 26 -5.79 -6.40 -0.15
C ALA A 26 -4.94 -5.47 -1.03
N TRP A 27 -5.59 -4.56 -1.77
CA TRP A 27 -4.90 -3.53 -2.54
C TRP A 27 -4.15 -2.55 -1.63
N ALA A 28 -4.78 -2.08 -0.55
CA ALA A 28 -4.16 -1.12 0.38
C ALA A 28 -2.89 -1.69 1.03
N ASP A 29 -2.90 -2.96 1.41
CA ASP A 29 -1.73 -3.64 1.98
C ASP A 29 -0.59 -3.77 0.97
N ASN A 30 -0.91 -4.13 -0.28
CA ASN A 30 0.08 -4.21 -1.36
C ASN A 30 0.68 -2.83 -1.70
N ALA A 31 -0.13 -1.78 -1.66
CA ALA A 31 0.27 -0.39 -1.86
C ALA A 31 1.26 0.09 -0.78
N ILE A 32 0.93 -0.12 0.50
CA ILE A 32 1.81 0.24 1.61
C ILE A 32 3.13 -0.53 1.51
N ARG A 33 3.07 -1.82 1.20
CA ARG A 33 4.25 -2.65 0.99
C ARG A 33 5.13 -2.08 -0.13
N LEU A 34 4.55 -1.68 -1.26
CA LEU A 34 5.28 -1.06 -2.36
C LEU A 34 5.99 0.23 -1.92
N ALA A 35 5.32 1.09 -1.14
CA ALA A 35 5.94 2.32 -0.60
C ALA A 35 7.15 2.01 0.30
N VAL A 36 7.06 0.97 1.13
CA VAL A 36 8.17 0.49 1.96
C VAL A 36 9.31 -0.03 1.10
N GLU A 37 9.03 -0.89 0.11
CA GLU A 37 10.03 -1.48 -0.79
C GLU A 37 10.79 -0.39 -1.57
N MET A 38 10.09 0.62 -2.09
CA MET A 38 10.72 1.78 -2.76
C MET A 38 11.62 2.58 -1.82
N THR A 39 11.18 2.78 -0.57
CA THR A 39 11.96 3.49 0.44
C THR A 39 13.25 2.74 0.79
N VAL A 40 13.17 1.42 1.01
CA VAL A 40 14.34 0.57 1.29
C VAL A 40 15.32 0.57 0.12
N ALA A 41 14.82 0.41 -1.11
CA ALA A 41 15.66 0.43 -2.32
C ALA A 41 16.38 1.79 -2.50
N SER A 42 15.74 2.90 -2.11
CA SER A 42 16.31 4.23 -2.18
C SER A 42 17.42 4.44 -1.15
N ILE A 43 17.19 4.00 0.10
CA ILE A 43 18.20 4.06 1.18
C ILE A 43 19.42 3.23 0.83
N GLY A 44 19.24 2.05 0.23
CA GLY A 44 20.33 1.18 -0.19
C GLY A 44 21.28 1.79 -1.23
N ARG A 45 20.92 2.94 -1.84
CA ARG A 45 21.76 3.68 -2.79
C ARG A 45 22.49 4.87 -2.16
N LEU A 46 22.30 5.14 -0.88
CA LEU A 46 22.95 6.26 -0.20
C LEU A 46 24.43 5.97 0.02
N ASN A 47 25.27 6.93 -0.34
CA ASN A 47 26.69 6.92 0.01
C ASN A 47 26.87 7.57 1.37
N LEU A 48 26.82 6.75 2.43
CA LEU A 48 26.96 7.21 3.80
C LEU A 48 28.43 7.47 4.15
N THR A 49 28.67 8.49 4.97
CA THR A 49 30.03 8.86 5.42
C THR A 49 30.07 9.09 6.92
N GLY A 50 31.26 9.01 7.52
CA GLY A 50 31.46 9.23 8.96
C GLY A 50 31.31 7.95 9.81
N THR A 51 31.16 8.15 11.11
CA THR A 51 30.98 7.12 12.14
C THR A 51 29.62 6.43 12.05
N SER A 52 29.44 5.27 12.72
CA SER A 52 28.17 4.53 12.73
C SER A 52 26.98 5.39 13.13
N ASP A 53 27.16 6.27 14.12
CA ASP A 53 26.08 7.11 14.65
C ASP A 53 25.71 8.20 13.64
N GLU A 54 26.70 8.79 12.96
CA GLU A 54 26.49 9.76 11.88
C GLU A 54 25.80 9.13 10.67
N GLN A 55 26.16 7.89 10.32
CA GLN A 55 25.51 7.13 9.25
C GLN A 55 24.05 6.80 9.61
N ALA A 56 23.77 6.43 10.87
CA ALA A 56 22.41 6.18 11.34
C ALA A 56 21.53 7.45 11.29
N MET A 57 22.11 8.61 11.62
CA MET A 57 21.42 9.90 11.47
C MET A 57 21.10 10.21 10.01
N GLN A 58 22.06 10.01 9.10
CA GLN A 58 21.85 10.20 7.65
C GLN A 58 20.73 9.32 7.10
N VAL A 59 20.69 8.03 7.47
CA VAL A 59 19.62 7.11 7.05
C VAL A 59 18.27 7.56 7.61
N ARG A 60 18.21 7.96 8.89
CA ARG A 60 16.99 8.45 9.51
C ARG A 60 16.45 9.71 8.81
N ASP A 61 17.33 10.63 8.44
CA ASP A 61 16.95 11.85 7.74
C ASP A 61 16.48 11.57 6.32
N ALA A 62 17.11 10.63 5.62
CA ALA A 62 16.63 10.16 4.33
C ALA A 62 15.23 9.52 4.43
N ILE A 63 14.99 8.65 5.42
CA ILE A 63 13.68 8.01 5.65
C ILE A 63 12.58 9.05 5.85
N ARG A 64 12.85 10.11 6.62
CA ARG A 64 11.89 11.18 6.92
C ARG A 64 11.37 11.89 5.67
N VAL A 65 12.17 11.94 4.61
CA VAL A 65 11.79 12.56 3.33
C VAL A 65 11.18 11.53 2.39
N VAL A 66 11.86 10.40 2.17
CA VAL A 66 11.50 9.45 1.12
C VAL A 66 10.21 8.67 1.45
N PHE A 67 10.00 8.28 2.71
CA PHE A 67 8.86 7.44 3.06
C PHE A 67 7.50 8.16 2.89
N PRO A 68 7.30 9.40 3.40
CA PRO A 68 6.06 10.13 3.17
C PRO A 68 5.76 10.38 1.68
N GLU A 69 6.80 10.66 0.88
CA GLU A 69 6.66 10.86 -0.57
C GLU A 69 6.22 9.57 -1.28
N ALA A 70 6.87 8.44 -0.97
CA ALA A 70 6.49 7.13 -1.50
C ALA A 70 5.04 6.76 -1.14
N VAL A 71 4.61 7.05 0.09
CA VAL A 71 3.22 6.85 0.53
C VAL A 71 2.25 7.76 -0.22
N THR A 72 2.61 9.02 -0.45
CA THR A 72 1.78 9.99 -1.17
C THR A 72 1.58 9.53 -2.62
N LEU A 73 2.65 9.16 -3.32
CA LEU A 73 2.60 8.67 -4.68
C LEU A 73 1.68 7.46 -4.84
N VAL A 74 1.77 6.50 -3.91
CA VAL A 74 0.92 5.31 -3.93
C VAL A 74 -0.56 5.66 -3.65
N ARG A 75 -0.82 6.64 -2.77
CA ARG A 75 -2.19 7.14 -2.52
C ARG A 75 -2.78 7.84 -3.74
N GLU A 76 -2.00 8.63 -4.46
CA GLU A 76 -2.40 9.30 -5.70
C GLU A 76 -2.68 8.29 -6.81
N ALA A 77 -1.81 7.29 -6.99
CA ALA A 77 -2.02 6.21 -7.93
C ALA A 77 -3.34 5.45 -7.69
N ARG A 78 -3.79 5.33 -6.43
CA ARG A 78 -5.13 4.82 -6.09
C ARG A 78 -6.25 5.71 -6.59
N GLN A 79 -6.13 7.01 -6.31
CA GLN A 79 -7.19 7.97 -6.59
C GLN A 79 -7.43 8.10 -8.09
N GLY A 80 -6.39 7.95 -8.91
CA GLY A 80 -6.51 7.91 -10.38
C GLY A 80 -7.11 6.62 -10.96
N LEU A 81 -7.25 5.54 -10.16
CA LEU A 81 -7.89 4.29 -10.57
C LEU A 81 -9.40 4.24 -10.27
N ARG A 82 -9.94 5.22 -9.55
CA ARG A 82 -11.37 5.38 -9.24
C ARG A 82 -12.04 6.35 -10.19
#